data_AF-A0AAD8KHP2-F1
#
_entry.id   AF-A0AAD8KHP2-F1
#
_cell.length_a   1.000
_cell.length_b   1.000
_cell.length_c   1.000
_cell.angle_alpha   90.00
_cell.angle_beta   90.00
_cell.angle_gamma   90.00
#
_symmetry.space_group_name_H-M   'P 1'
#
loop_
_entity.id
_entity.type
_entity.pdbx_description
1 polymer ?
#
loop_
_entity_poly.entity_id
_entity_poly.type
_entity_poly.pdbx_seq_one_letter_code
_entity_poly.pdbx_strand_id
1 'polypeptide(L)'
;MLTFLNQVRDFWPRYWGGVILLDKNRDFFKALGGGSLLKDKFISGFVFNPRARANYKRAKAMGIEQNFEGEGEIKGGLFIVGKGRTGVAYQFIERNFGDWAPLSEIIEISTRLKRL
;
A
#
# COMPACT_ATOMS: atom_id res chain seq x y z
N MET A 1 -12.34 -5.36 -14.74
CA MET A 1 -13.30 -6.14 -13.92
C MET A 1 -12.72 -7.50 -13.54
N LEU A 2 -12.18 -8.28 -14.49
CA LEU A 2 -11.51 -9.56 -14.23
C LEU A 2 -10.30 -9.45 -13.28
N THR A 3 -9.42 -8.46 -13.48
CA THR A 3 -8.22 -8.26 -12.65
C THR A 3 -8.52 -7.97 -11.18
N PHE A 4 -9.56 -7.19 -10.90
CA PHE A 4 -10.00 -6.91 -9.53
C PHE A 4 -10.47 -8.18 -8.80
N LEU A 5 -11.20 -9.07 -9.49
CA LEU A 5 -11.68 -10.32 -8.88
C LEU A 5 -10.52 -11.25 -8.53
N ASN A 6 -9.47 -11.30 -9.36
CA ASN A 6 -8.26 -12.05 -9.04
C ASN A 6 -7.55 -11.47 -7.81
N GLN A 7 -7.32 -10.15 -7.77
CA GLN A 7 -6.70 -9.48 -6.61
C GLN A 7 -7.48 -9.71 -5.31
N VAL A 8 -8.82 -9.69 -5.36
CA VAL A 8 -9.66 -9.98 -4.19
C VAL A 8 -9.49 -11.43 -3.74
N ARG A 9 -9.46 -12.40 -4.66
CA ARG A 9 -9.28 -13.83 -4.35
C ARG A 9 -7.90 -14.12 -3.74
N ASP A 10 -6.86 -13.44 -4.21
CA ASP A 10 -5.49 -13.60 -3.69
C ASP A 10 -5.37 -13.09 -2.25
N PHE A 11 -6.15 -12.07 -1.89
CA PHE A 11 -6.07 -11.39 -0.60
C PHE A 11 -7.07 -11.89 0.44
N TRP A 12 -8.34 -12.03 0.05
CA TRP A 12 -9.46 -12.36 0.92
C TRP A 12 -10.03 -13.75 0.61
N PRO A 13 -10.38 -14.55 1.62
CA PRO A 13 -10.42 -14.21 3.05
C PRO A 13 -9.12 -14.46 3.82
N ARG A 14 -8.06 -14.92 3.14
CA ARG A 14 -6.84 -15.45 3.80
C ARG A 14 -6.13 -14.44 4.70
N TYR A 15 -6.03 -13.18 4.29
CA TYR A 15 -5.25 -12.16 5.00
C TYR A 15 -6.09 -11.05 5.64
N TRP A 16 -7.38 -10.96 5.31
CA TRP A 16 -8.27 -9.94 5.83
C TRP A 16 -9.65 -10.52 6.15
N GLY A 17 -10.10 -10.36 7.40
CA GLY A 17 -11.42 -10.81 7.84
C GLY A 17 -12.53 -9.75 7.77
N GLY A 18 -12.18 -8.51 7.40
CA GLY A 18 -13.12 -7.39 7.33
C GLY A 18 -13.76 -7.20 5.96
N VAL A 19 -14.53 -6.11 5.84
CA VAL A 19 -15.12 -5.68 4.56
C VAL A 19 -14.01 -5.25 3.59
N ILE A 20 -14.20 -5.56 2.31
CA ILE A 20 -13.40 -5.02 1.20
C ILE A 20 -14.25 -4.00 0.44
N LEU A 21 -13.67 -2.83 0.18
CA LEU A 21 -14.29 -1.77 -0.59
C LEU A 21 -13.42 -1.43 -1.80
N LEU A 22 -14.05 -1.23 -2.96
CA LEU A 22 -13.37 -0.79 -4.17
C LEU A 22 -13.45 0.73 -4.30
N ASP A 23 -12.31 1.40 -4.20
CA ASP A 23 -12.15 2.81 -4.55
C ASP A 23 -11.94 2.97 -6.06
N LYS A 24 -13.05 3.05 -6.80
CA LYS A 24 -13.04 3.15 -8.28
C LYS A 24 -12.30 4.39 -8.79
N ASN A 25 -12.35 5.49 -8.04
CA ASN A 25 -11.79 6.79 -8.43
C ASN A 25 -10.34 6.96 -7.98
N ARG A 26 -9.81 6.02 -7.19
CA ARG A 26 -8.46 6.05 -6.59
C ARG A 26 -8.26 7.26 -5.69
N ASP A 27 -9.32 7.71 -5.03
CA ASP A 27 -9.29 8.88 -4.16
C ASP A 27 -8.39 8.68 -2.93
N PHE A 28 -8.22 7.45 -2.43
CA PHE A 28 -7.23 7.16 -1.39
C PHE A 28 -5.78 7.33 -1.89
N PHE A 29 -5.49 6.92 -3.13
CA PHE A 29 -4.18 7.18 -3.74
C PHE A 29 -3.95 8.66 -3.99
N LYS A 30 -4.97 9.39 -4.43
CA LYS A 30 -4.87 10.85 -4.58
C LYS A 30 -4.67 11.55 -3.25
N ALA A 31 -5.31 11.08 -2.18
CA ALA A 31 -5.13 11.62 -0.83
C ALA A 31 -3.69 11.47 -0.33
N LEU A 32 -3.00 10.36 -0.68
CA LEU A 32 -1.55 10.22 -0.43
C LEU A 32 -0.72 11.27 -1.18
N GLY A 33 -1.16 11.70 -2.36
CA GLY A 33 -0.48 12.68 -3.21
C GLY A 33 -1.04 14.10 -3.17
N GLY A 34 -1.69 14.49 -2.07
CA GLY A 34 -2.20 15.86 -1.92
C GLY A 34 -3.27 16.24 -2.96
N GLY A 35 -4.09 15.29 -3.39
CA GLY A 35 -5.13 15.47 -4.41
C GLY A 35 -4.76 14.94 -5.80
N SER A 36 -3.52 14.47 -5.99
CA SER A 36 -3.03 13.95 -7.26
C SER A 36 -2.48 12.54 -7.11
N LEU A 37 -2.47 11.76 -8.20
CA LEU A 37 -1.83 10.45 -8.20
C LEU A 37 -0.31 10.62 -8.19
N LEU A 38 0.34 10.18 -7.13
CA LEU A 38 1.79 10.08 -7.10
C LEU A 38 2.22 8.95 -8.03
N LYS A 39 2.99 9.27 -9.07
CA LYS A 39 3.50 8.30 -10.03
C LYS A 39 4.98 8.48 -10.25
N ASP A 40 5.69 7.37 -10.41
CA ASP A 40 7.04 7.36 -10.97
C ASP A 40 7.06 6.53 -12.24
N LYS A 41 7.88 6.93 -13.21
CA LYS A 41 8.12 6.11 -14.40
C LYS A 41 8.94 4.90 -14.05
N PHE A 42 8.66 3.77 -14.68
CA PHE A 42 9.39 2.53 -14.42
C PHE A 42 10.91 2.68 -14.60
N ILE A 43 11.36 3.35 -15.67
CA ILE A 43 12.79 3.51 -15.94
C ILE A 43 13.47 4.35 -14.84
N SER A 44 12.96 5.53 -14.53
CA SER A 44 13.59 6.42 -13.55
C SER A 44 13.35 5.97 -12.10
N GLY A 45 12.13 5.56 -11.78
CA GLY A 45 11.70 5.19 -10.44
C GLY A 45 12.15 3.79 -10.01
N PHE A 46 12.40 2.88 -10.96
CA PHE A 46 12.84 1.51 -10.67
C PHE A 46 14.25 1.21 -11.20
N VAL A 47 14.46 1.25 -12.52
CA VAL A 47 15.72 0.77 -13.14
C VAL A 47 16.92 1.57 -12.63
N PHE A 48 16.80 2.90 -12.63
CA PHE A 48 17.86 3.80 -12.17
C PHE A 48 17.82 4.11 -10.67
N ASN A 49 16.84 3.58 -9.94
CA ASN A 49 16.73 3.80 -8.49
C ASN A 49 17.34 2.60 -7.72
N PRO A 50 18.54 2.76 -7.11
CA PRO A 50 19.18 1.67 -6.38
C PRO A 50 18.36 1.22 -5.16
N ARG A 51 17.57 2.12 -4.53
CA ARG A 51 16.71 1.77 -3.39
C ARG A 51 15.56 0.89 -3.82
N ALA A 52 14.88 1.23 -4.92
CA ALA A 52 13.80 0.43 -5.48
C ALA A 52 14.27 -0.99 -5.85
N ARG A 53 15.45 -1.10 -6.48
CA ARG A 53 16.06 -2.40 -6.78
C ARG A 53 16.41 -3.20 -5.52
N ALA A 54 16.92 -2.55 -4.47
CA ALA A 54 17.19 -3.21 -3.20
C ALA A 54 15.90 -3.70 -2.52
N ASN A 55 14.83 -2.90 -2.58
CA ASN A 55 13.50 -3.29 -2.08
C ASN A 55 12.96 -4.51 -2.84
N TYR A 56 13.06 -4.51 -4.16
CA TYR A 56 12.67 -5.66 -4.98
C TYR A 56 13.45 -6.93 -4.64
N LYS A 57 14.77 -6.82 -4.47
CA LYS A 57 15.61 -7.96 -4.04
C LYS A 57 15.17 -8.49 -2.67
N ARG A 58 14.88 -7.59 -1.72
CA ARG A 58 14.35 -7.95 -0.39
C ARG A 58 13.00 -8.67 -0.50
N ALA A 59 12.10 -8.18 -1.33
CA ALA A 59 10.78 -8.77 -1.51
C ALA A 59 10.87 -10.18 -2.14
N LYS A 60 11.70 -10.36 -3.16
CA LYS A 60 11.95 -11.67 -3.79
C LYS A 60 12.57 -12.68 -2.83
N ALA A 61 13.47 -12.23 -1.94
CA ALA A 61 14.10 -13.10 -0.95
C ALA A 61 13.11 -13.68 0.09
N MET A 62 11.90 -13.12 0.22
CA MET A 62 10.88 -13.67 1.11
C MET A 62 10.24 -14.97 0.59
N GLY A 63 10.46 -15.33 -0.68
CA GLY A 63 9.85 -16.53 -1.28
C GLY A 63 8.32 -16.46 -1.43
N ILE A 64 7.73 -15.27 -1.27
CA ILE A 64 6.30 -15.04 -1.44
C ILE A 64 6.03 -14.74 -2.92
N GLU A 65 5.04 -15.43 -3.49
CA GLU A 65 4.55 -15.16 -4.84
C GLU A 65 4.09 -13.69 -4.95
N GLN A 66 4.62 -12.98 -5.95
CA GLN A 66 4.36 -11.56 -6.14
C GLN A 66 3.36 -11.38 -7.27
N ASN A 67 2.31 -10.58 -7.03
CA ASN A 67 1.35 -10.20 -8.05
C ASN A 67 1.77 -8.87 -8.69
N PHE A 68 1.98 -8.87 -10.02
CA PHE A 68 2.34 -7.68 -10.80
C PHE A 68 1.18 -7.15 -11.67
N GLU A 69 -0.04 -7.68 -11.52
CA GLU A 69 -1.22 -7.18 -12.20
C GLU A 69 -1.67 -5.84 -11.60
N GLY A 70 -1.63 -4.77 -12.39
CA GLY A 70 -2.03 -3.44 -11.94
C GLY A 70 -1.54 -2.31 -12.84
N GLU A 71 -1.71 -1.06 -12.38
CA GLU A 71 -1.29 0.15 -13.10
C GLU A 71 0.23 0.43 -13.02
N GLY A 72 0.91 -0.13 -12.02
CA GLY A 72 2.38 -0.27 -11.96
C GLY A 72 3.21 0.98 -11.71
N GLU A 73 2.68 2.19 -11.95
CA GLU A 73 3.43 3.44 -11.78
C GLU A 73 2.97 4.25 -10.55
N ILE A 74 1.72 4.08 -10.12
CA ILE A 74 1.18 4.75 -8.93
C ILE A 74 1.87 4.24 -7.66
N LYS A 75 2.36 5.17 -6.84
CA LYS A 75 2.95 4.89 -5.53
C LYS A 75 1.89 4.45 -4.53
N GLY A 76 2.25 3.48 -3.71
CA GLY A 76 1.44 2.97 -2.61
C GLY A 76 1.47 3.84 -1.36
N GLY A 77 0.82 3.33 -0.33
CA GLY A 77 0.82 3.92 1.00
C GLY A 77 -0.08 3.16 1.95
N LEU A 78 -0.19 3.67 3.17
CA LEU A 78 -1.04 3.12 4.22
C LEU A 78 -1.71 4.26 4.97
N PHE A 79 -2.99 4.08 5.26
CA PHE A 79 -3.71 4.88 6.25
C PHE A 79 -4.12 3.99 7.42
N ILE A 80 -3.98 4.52 8.64
CA ILE A 80 -4.66 3.98 9.82
C ILE A 80 -5.68 5.03 10.23
N VAL A 81 -6.96 4.65 10.20
CA VAL A 81 -8.09 5.53 10.51
C VAL A 81 -8.61 5.16 11.89
N GLY A 82 -8.79 6.17 12.74
CA GLY A 82 -9.36 5.97 14.08
C GLY A 82 -10.86 5.69 14.02
N LYS A 83 -11.40 5.16 15.12
CA LYS A 83 -12.85 4.88 15.22
C LYS A 83 -13.68 6.17 15.19
N GLY A 84 -14.90 6.09 14.67
CA GLY A 84 -15.82 7.23 14.63
C GLY A 84 -15.30 8.37 13.76
N ARG A 85 -15.43 9.62 14.24
CA ARG A 85 -15.04 10.84 13.51
C ARG A 85 -13.65 11.36 13.91
N THR A 86 -12.76 10.47 14.34
CA THR A 86 -11.40 10.84 14.79
C THR A 86 -10.41 11.06 13.64
N GLY A 87 -10.76 10.62 12.43
CA GLY A 87 -9.97 10.86 11.23
C GLY A 87 -8.76 9.94 11.09
N VAL A 88 -7.76 10.39 10.33
CA VAL A 88 -6.52 9.64 10.05
C VAL A 88 -5.58 9.77 11.24
N ALA A 89 -5.28 8.64 11.89
CA ALA A 89 -4.34 8.56 13.01
C ALA A 89 -2.88 8.38 12.53
N TYR A 90 -2.69 7.80 11.34
CA TYR A 90 -1.38 7.62 10.74
C TYR A 90 -1.47 7.52 9.22
N GLN A 91 -0.43 8.02 8.56
CA GLN A 91 -0.25 7.94 7.13
C GLN A 91 1.20 7.58 6.81
N PHE A 92 1.38 6.60 5.95
CA PHE A 92 2.66 6.31 5.29
C PHE A 92 2.49 6.47 3.77
N ILE A 93 3.43 7.16 3.15
CA ILE A 93 3.48 7.36 1.71
C ILE A 93 4.74 6.66 1.20
N GLU A 94 4.58 5.74 0.25
CA GLU A 94 5.70 5.07 -0.40
C GLU A 94 6.56 6.11 -1.12
N ARG A 95 7.86 6.21 -0.80
CA ARG A 95 8.76 7.19 -1.44
C ARG A 95 9.49 6.60 -2.64
N ASN A 96 9.89 5.34 -2.56
CA ASN A 96 10.50 4.56 -3.63
C ASN A 96 9.69 3.27 -3.81
N PHE A 97 9.68 2.72 -5.02
CA PHE A 97 8.98 1.45 -5.26
C PHE A 97 9.45 0.36 -4.27
N GLY A 98 8.48 -0.30 -3.66
CA GLY A 98 8.68 -1.35 -2.67
C GLY A 98 9.08 -0.86 -1.28
N ASP A 99 8.96 0.44 -0.97
CA ASP A 99 9.07 0.88 0.43
C ASP A 99 7.88 0.34 1.23
N TRP A 100 8.14 -0.21 2.42
CA TRP A 100 7.10 -0.72 3.31
C TRP A 100 6.86 0.26 4.45
N ALA A 101 5.60 0.38 4.86
CA ALA A 101 5.27 1.09 6.08
C ALA A 101 6.00 0.44 7.27
N PRO A 102 6.63 1.23 8.18
CA PRO A 102 7.36 0.68 9.31
C PRO A 102 6.45 -0.12 10.24
N LEU A 103 6.67 -1.44 10.32
CA LEU A 103 5.78 -2.34 11.05
C LEU A 103 5.69 -1.99 12.55
N SER A 104 6.79 -1.52 13.16
CA SER A 104 6.81 -1.08 14.54
C SER A 104 5.84 0.08 14.80
N GLU A 105 5.83 1.09 13.93
CA GLU A 105 4.93 2.24 14.02
C GLU A 105 3.47 1.81 13.83
N ILE A 106 3.21 0.95 12.85
CA ILE A 106 1.87 0.41 12.58
C ILE A 106 1.32 -0.32 13.80
N ILE A 107 2.13 -1.20 14.41
CA ILE A 107 1.73 -1.99 15.59
C ILE A 107 1.49 -1.07 16.78
N GLU A 108 2.37 -0.11 17.02
CA GLU A 108 2.24 0.83 18.14
C GLU A 108 0.94 1.63 18.03
N ILE A 109 0.70 2.28 16.88
CA ILE A 109 -0.47 3.14 16.66
C ILE A 109 -1.74 2.30 16.72
N SER A 110 -1.76 1.13 16.09
CA SER A 110 -2.91 0.22 16.12
C SER A 110 -3.22 -0.25 17.55
N THR A 111 -2.19 -0.51 18.36
CA THR A 111 -2.35 -0.91 19.77
C THR A 111 -2.91 0.23 20.61
N ARG A 112 -2.46 1.47 20.38
CA ARG A 112 -2.99 2.67 21.04
C ARG A 112 -4.46 2.88 20.70
N LEU A 113 -4.84 2.77 19.42
CA LEU A 113 -6.22 2.94 18.97
C LEU A 113 -7.18 1.88 19.52
N LYS A 114 -6.74 0.65 19.73
CA LYS A 114 -7.58 -0.41 20.36
C LYS A 114 -7.95 -0.11 21.81
N ARG A 115 -7.14 0.68 22.53
CA ARG A 115 -7.36 1.03 23.93
C ARG A 115 -8.27 2.25 24.11
N LEU A 116 -8.47 3.04 23.06
CA LEU A 116 -9.37 4.20 23.03
C LEU A 116 -10.79 3.76 22.75
#